data_AF-A0A2P9E0E4-F1
#
_entry.id   AF-A0A2P9E0E4-F1
#
_cell.length_a   1.000
_cell.length_b   1.000
_cell.length_c   1.000
_cell.angle_alpha   90.00
_cell.angle_beta   90.00
_cell.angle_gamma   90.00
#
_symmetry.space_group_name_H-M   'P 1'
#
loop_
_entity.id
_entity.type
_entity.pdbx_description
1 polymer ?
#
loop_
_entity_poly.entity_id
_entity_poly.type
_entity_poly.pdbx_seq_one_letter_code
_entity_poly.pdbx_strand_id
1 'polypeptide(L)' 'MLEDLSSSKSVVARLGGDEFGVLLPESTYKEAEEFLHKLRAGITSYNLNSQKNTT' A
#
# COMPACT_ATOMS: atom_id res chain seq x y z
N MET A 1 -4.73 6.58 0.54
CA MET A 1 -3.78 5.97 -0.41
C MET A 1 -2.56 5.53 0.41
N LEU A 2 -2.19 4.25 0.39
CA LEU A 2 -1.28 3.54 1.34
C LEU A 2 -1.68 3.58 2.82
N GLU A 3 -1.84 4.77 3.40
CA GLU A 3 -2.21 4.98 4.81
C GLU A 3 -3.58 4.36 5.12
N ASP A 4 -4.56 4.50 4.21
CA ASP A 4 -5.90 3.90 4.36
C ASP A 4 -5.93 2.37 4.29
N LEU A 5 -4.91 1.75 3.70
CA LEU A 5 -4.79 0.29 3.60
C LEU A 5 -4.09 -0.30 4.82
N SER A 6 -3.44 0.57 5.59
CA SER A 6 -2.59 0.25 6.71
C SER A 6 -3.43 0.33 8.00
N SER A 7 -3.30 -0.65 8.90
CA SER A 7 -4.00 -0.63 10.20
C SER A 7 -3.64 0.61 11.01
N SER A 8 -4.47 1.07 11.96
CA SER A 8 -4.22 2.28 12.77
C SER A 8 -2.88 2.29 13.53
N LYS A 9 -2.22 1.13 13.66
CA LYS A 9 -0.89 0.98 14.28
C LYS A 9 0.28 0.93 13.29
N SER A 10 0.01 0.81 12.00
CA SER A 10 1.06 0.68 11.00
C SER A 10 1.70 2.02 10.66
N VAL A 11 2.98 1.97 10.32
CA VAL A 11 3.78 3.16 10.03
C VAL A 11 4.19 3.10 8.58
N VAL A 12 3.88 4.16 7.85
CA VAL A 12 4.26 4.35 6.45
C VAL A 12 5.36 5.41 6.39
N ALA A 13 6.42 5.14 5.63
CA ALA A 13 7.50 6.10 5.43
C ALA A 13 8.00 6.06 3.98
N ARG A 14 8.43 7.22 3.47
CA ARG A 14 9.21 7.30 2.22
C ARG A 14 10.68 7.13 2.58
N LEU A 15 11.34 6.13 2.01
CA LEU A 15 12.73 5.81 2.31
C LEU A 15 13.70 6.65 1.47
N GLY A 16 13.28 7.00 0.25
CA GLY A 16 14.05 7.82 -0.69
C GLY A 16 13.55 7.59 -2.10
N GLY A 17 13.79 8.54 -3.03
CA GLY A 17 13.35 8.41 -4.42
C GLY A 17 11.87 8.00 -4.50
N ASP A 18 11.59 6.89 -5.18
CA ASP A 18 10.23 6.33 -5.31
C ASP A 18 9.99 5.10 -4.41
N GLU A 19 10.83 4.92 -3.39
CA GLU A 19 10.78 3.80 -2.45
C GLU A 19 10.01 4.15 -1.18
N PHE A 20 9.19 3.19 -0.73
CA PHE A 20 8.36 3.29 0.46
C PHE A 20 8.57 2.08 1.36
N GLY A 21 8.59 2.33 2.68
CA GLY A 21 8.58 1.31 3.71
C GLY A 21 7.24 1.32 4.46
N VAL A 22 6.74 0.13 4.77
CA VAL A 22 5.56 -0.05 5.63
C VAL A 22 5.94 -0.99 6.76
N LEU A 23 5.82 -0.52 8.00
CA LEU A 23 5.94 -1.36 9.19
C LEU A 23 4.54 -1.75 9.66
N LEU A 24 4.34 -3.03 9.92
CA LEU A 24 3.11 -3.61 10.43
C LEU A 24 3.36 -4.17 11.84
N PRO A 25 3.34 -3.35 12.91
CA PRO A 25 3.53 -3.84 14.26
C PRO A 25 2.48 -4.88 14.65
N GLU A 26 2.88 -5.83 15.49
CA GLU A 26 1.98 -6.87 16.02
C GLU A 26 1.27 -7.71 14.94
N SER A 27 1.77 -7.69 13.70
CA SER A 27 1.17 -8.42 12.58
C SER A 27 1.93 -9.73 12.34
N THR A 28 1.17 -10.77 12.07
CA THR A 28 1.71 -12.06 11.62
C THR A 28 2.13 -11.98 10.16
N TYR A 29 2.95 -12.95 9.72
CA TYR A 29 3.32 -13.08 8.32
C TYR A 29 2.11 -13.20 7.39
N LYS A 30 1.08 -13.95 7.81
CA LYS A 30 -0.14 -14.13 7.02
C LYS A 30 -0.90 -12.82 6.82
N GLU A 31 -1.03 -12.02 7.88
CA GLU A 31 -1.68 -10.70 7.79
C GLU A 31 -0.87 -9.74 6.91
N ALA A 32 0.46 -9.82 6.95
CA ALA A 32 1.33 -9.06 6.05
C ALA A 32 1.14 -9.48 4.58
N GLU A 33 0.99 -10.78 4.30
CA GLU A 33 0.70 -11.28 2.94
C GLU A 33 -0.68 -10.79 2.44
N GLU A 34 -1.71 -10.85 3.29
CA GLU A 34 -3.04 -10.33 2.95
C GLU A 34 -3.01 -8.81 2.69
N PHE A 35 -2.22 -8.06 3.46
CA PHE A 35 -1.97 -6.64 3.24
C PHE A 35 -1.30 -6.41 1.87
N LEU A 36 -0.28 -7.19 1.52
CA LEU A 36 0.41 -7.08 0.22
C LEU A 36 -0.55 -7.33 -0.96
N HIS A 37 -1.45 -8.30 -0.85
CA HIS A 37 -2.47 -8.55 -1.87
C HIS A 37 -3.41 -7.37 -2.05
N LYS A 38 -3.92 -6.78 -0.96
CA LYS A 38 -4.77 -5.59 -1.00
C LYS A 38 -4.04 -4.38 -1.58
N LEU A 39 -2.79 -4.18 -1.17
CA LEU A 39 -1.94 -3.10 -1.66
C LEU A 39 -1.74 -3.19 -3.17
N ARG A 40 -1.40 -4.38 -3.68
CA ARG A 40 -1.21 -4.62 -5.10
C ARG A 40 -2.48 -4.37 -5.91
N ALA A 41 -3.62 -4.84 -5.41
CA ALA A 41 -4.92 -4.60 -6.04
C ALA A 41 -5.23 -3.09 -6.09
N GLY A 42 -5.04 -2.38 -4.98
CA GLY A 42 -5.26 -0.92 -4.88
C GLY A 42 -4.40 -0.12 -5.86
N ILE A 43 -3.10 -0.42 -5.95
CA ILE A 43 -2.18 0.24 -6.90
C ILE A 43 -2.63 -0.02 -8.35
N THR A 44 -2.99 -1.27 -8.67
CA THR A 44 -3.45 -1.64 -10.01
C THR A 44 -4.70 -0.85 -10.40
N SER A 45 -5.70 -0.79 -9.52
CA SER A 45 -6.92 -0.01 -9.75
C SER A 45 -6.66 1.49 -9.89
N TYR A 46 -5.78 2.05 -9.06
CA TYR A 46 -5.38 3.47 -9.16
C TYR A 46 -4.75 3.77 -10.52
N ASN A 47 -3.79 2.96 -10.96
CA ASN A 47 -3.10 3.17 -12.24
C ASN A 47 -4.05 3.08 -13.44
N LEU A 48 -4.98 2.11 -13.42
CA LEU A 48 -6.00 1.96 -14.46
C LEU A 48 -6.93 3.18 -14.53
N ASN A 49 -7.30 3.75 -13.37
CA ASN A 49 -8.15 4.94 -13.32
C ASN A 49 -7.38 6.21 -13.71
N SER A 50 -6.12 6.35 -13.30
CA SER A 50 -5.28 7.49 -13.71
C SER A 50 -5.08 7.55 -15.22
N GLN A 51 -4.94 6.41 -15.91
CA GLN A 51 -4.80 6.39 -17.37
C GLN A 51 -6.08 6.87 -18.11
N LYS A 52 -7.26 6.57 -17.56
CA LYS A 52 -8.56 6.98 -18.14
C LYS A 52 -8.80 8.49 -18.06
N ASN A 53 -8.17 9.18 -17.12
CA ASN A 53 -8.39 10.62 -16.89
C ASN A 53 -7.47 11.52 -17.75
N THR A 54 -6.62 10.91 -18.59
CA THR A 54 -5.67 11.60 -19.49
C THR A 54 -6.02 11.44 -20.97
N THR A 55 -7.18 10.86 -21.31
CA THR A 55 -7.71 10.75 -22.68
C THR A 55 -8.99 11.54 -22.80
#